data_AF-A0A3C0NQM6-F1
#
_entry.id   AF-A0A3C0NQM6-F1
#
_cell.length_a   1.000
_cell.length_b   1.000
_cell.length_c   1.000
_cell.angle_alpha   90.00
_cell.angle_beta   90.00
_cell.angle_gamma   90.00
#
_symmetry.space_group_name_H-M   'P 1'
#
loop_
_entity.id
_entity.type
_entity.pdbx_description
1 polymer ?
#
loop_
_entity_poly.entity_id
_entity_poly.type
_entity_poly.pdbx_seq_one_letter_code
_entity_poly.pdbx_strand_id
1 'polypeptide(L)'
;MGLVTLAVLVVIVLYAVLIYNSLVTIKNNVAKAWANIDVLLKQRHDELPKLIDTCKQYMKYEQETLEKVIQARSRVSDARESHNVVALGGAENALRSGLSQLFALAESYPELKANEQFLHLQSRLSAMAFSKPLMRDCKCKN
;
A
#
# COMPACT_ATOMS: atom_id res chain seq x y z
N MET A 1 59.92 11.65 -6.79
CA MET A 1 59.23 10.42 -6.36
C MET A 1 58.19 10.66 -5.26
N GLY A 2 58.45 11.50 -4.25
CA GLY A 2 57.48 11.80 -3.18
C GLY A 2 56.20 12.54 -3.62
N LEU A 3 56.31 13.48 -4.57
CA LEU A 3 55.14 14.20 -5.10
C LEU A 3 54.18 13.30 -5.90
N VAL A 4 54.73 12.36 -6.68
CA VAL A 4 53.94 11.42 -7.49
C VAL A 4 53.19 10.43 -6.61
N THR A 5 53.86 9.90 -5.57
CA THR A 5 53.23 8.98 -4.60
C THR A 5 52.13 9.67 -3.80
N LEU A 6 52.34 10.93 -3.39
CA LEU A 6 51.32 11.70 -2.68
C LEU A 6 50.13 12.05 -3.57
N ALA A 7 50.37 12.40 -4.85
CA ALA A 7 49.30 12.64 -5.82
C ALA A 7 48.45 11.38 -6.06
N VAL A 8 49.07 10.21 -6.22
CA VAL A 8 48.37 8.92 -6.37
C VAL A 8 47.52 8.62 -5.13
N LEU A 9 48.05 8.88 -3.93
CA LEU A 9 47.34 8.63 -2.68
C LEU A 9 46.09 9.53 -2.56
N VAL A 10 46.20 10.81 -2.92
CA VAL A 10 45.07 11.74 -2.95
C VAL A 10 43.99 11.29 -3.94
N VAL A 11 44.38 10.81 -5.13
CA VAL A 11 43.44 10.30 -6.13
C VAL A 11 42.68 9.08 -5.62
N ILE A 12 43.36 8.15 -4.92
CA ILE A 12 42.72 6.97 -4.33
C ILE A 12 41.69 7.36 -3.27
N VAL A 13 42.04 8.32 -2.39
CA VAL A 13 41.12 8.80 -1.34
C VAL A 13 39.90 9.49 -1.96
N LEU A 14 40.10 10.34 -2.96
CA LEU A 14 39.00 10.98 -3.69
C LEU A 14 38.09 9.95 -4.37
N TYR A 15 38.67 8.92 -4.99
CA TYR A 15 37.92 7.85 -5.64
C TYR A 15 37.07 7.05 -4.63
N ALA A 16 37.63 6.73 -3.47
CA ALA A 16 36.90 6.05 -2.40
C ALA A 16 35.73 6.90 -1.85
N VAL A 17 35.93 8.21 -1.68
CA VAL A 17 34.89 9.15 -1.25
C VAL A 17 33.76 9.25 -2.29
N LEU A 18 34.09 9.29 -3.59
CA LEU A 18 33.09 9.33 -4.67
C LEU A 18 32.23 8.05 -4.71
N ILE A 19 32.84 6.88 -4.54
CA ILE A 19 32.12 5.60 -4.45
C ILE A 19 31.20 5.61 -3.24
N TYR A 20 31.72 5.99 -2.06
CA TYR A 20 30.94 6.03 -0.83
C TYR A 20 29.72 6.96 -0.95
N ASN A 21 29.93 8.17 -1.50
CA ASN A 21 28.85 9.12 -1.74
C ASN A 21 27.80 8.59 -2.74
N SER A 22 28.22 7.87 -3.77
CA SER A 22 27.32 7.27 -4.75
C SER A 22 26.44 6.18 -4.11
N LEU A 23 27.02 5.32 -3.26
CA LEU A 23 26.27 4.29 -2.53
C LEU A 23 25.27 4.91 -1.54
N VAL A 24 25.67 5.93 -0.78
CA VAL A 24 24.78 6.65 0.14
C VAL A 24 23.64 7.33 -0.62
N THR A 25 23.92 7.90 -1.80
CA THR A 25 22.91 8.53 -2.65
C THR A 25 21.88 7.51 -3.15
N ILE A 26 22.31 6.33 -3.59
CA ILE A 26 21.41 5.25 -3.99
C ILE A 26 20.52 4.81 -2.81
N LYS A 27 21.10 4.61 -1.63
CA LYS A 27 20.33 4.27 -0.41
C LYS A 27 19.28 5.35 -0.08
N ASN A 28 19.66 6.62 -0.14
CA ASN A 28 18.74 7.73 0.09
C ASN A 28 17.64 7.81 -0.97
N ASN A 29 17.95 7.52 -2.24
CA ASN A 29 16.94 7.50 -3.31
C ASN A 29 15.94 6.36 -3.12
N VAL A 30 16.38 5.18 -2.68
CA VAL A 30 15.49 4.07 -2.31
C VAL A 30 14.60 4.48 -1.13
N ALA A 31 15.16 5.05 -0.07
CA ALA A 31 14.39 5.52 1.08
C ALA A 31 13.37 6.61 0.69
N LYS A 32 13.74 7.55 -0.19
CA LYS A 32 12.82 8.56 -0.73
C LYS A 32 11.70 7.96 -1.58
N ALA A 33 12.03 6.99 -2.44
CA ALA A 33 11.03 6.28 -3.24
C ALA A 33 10.03 5.54 -2.35
N TRP A 34 10.52 4.86 -1.30
CA TRP A 34 9.68 4.24 -0.28
C TRP A 34 8.82 5.24 0.48
N ALA A 35 9.39 6.36 0.94
CA ALA A 35 8.63 7.40 1.63
C ALA A 35 7.49 7.96 0.75
N ASN A 36 7.73 8.17 -0.54
CA ASN A 36 6.70 8.61 -1.48
C ASN A 36 5.58 7.58 -1.66
N ILE A 37 5.91 6.28 -1.75
CA ILE A 37 4.93 5.18 -1.84
C ILE A 37 4.14 5.06 -0.53
N ASP A 38 4.82 5.21 0.60
CA ASP A 38 4.26 4.99 1.91
C ASP A 38 3.25 6.08 2.31
N VAL A 39 3.49 7.34 1.92
CA VAL A 39 2.51 8.43 2.09
C VAL A 39 1.19 8.11 1.37
N LEU A 40 1.27 7.60 0.14
CA LEU A 40 0.08 7.28 -0.66
C LEU A 40 -0.72 6.09 -0.08
N LEU A 41 -0.01 5.07 0.42
CA LEU A 41 -0.65 3.91 1.04
C LEU A 41 -1.22 4.26 2.43
N LYS A 42 -0.59 5.17 3.19
CA LYS A 42 -1.01 5.51 4.56
C LYS A 42 -2.41 6.11 4.60
N GLN A 43 -2.70 7.08 3.74
CA GLN A 43 -4.04 7.69 3.65
C GLN A 43 -5.14 6.66 3.37
N ARG A 44 -4.88 5.64 2.55
CA ARG A 44 -5.86 4.59 2.23
C ARG A 44 -6.11 3.63 3.40
N HIS A 45 -5.07 3.33 4.19
CA HIS A 45 -5.15 2.34 5.27
C HIS A 45 -5.67 2.90 6.60
N ASP A 46 -5.73 4.22 6.75
CA ASP A 46 -6.26 4.92 7.93
C ASP A 46 -7.80 5.01 7.95
N GLU A 47 -8.48 4.90 6.81
CA GLU A 47 -9.96 4.90 6.74
C GLU A 47 -10.58 3.50 6.97
N LEU A 48 -9.85 2.41 6.69
CA LEU A 48 -10.29 1.03 6.90
C LEU A 48 -10.70 0.64 8.34
N PRO A 49 -10.02 1.08 9.42
CA PRO A 49 -10.45 0.71 10.77
C PRO A 49 -11.83 1.29 11.11
N LYS A 50 -12.15 2.50 10.63
CA LYS A 50 -13.46 3.13 10.83
C LYS A 50 -14.59 2.35 10.16
N LEU A 51 -14.31 1.77 8.99
CA LEU A 51 -15.21 0.85 8.27
C LEU A 51 -15.46 -0.46 9.02
N ILE A 52 -14.41 -1.03 9.59
CA ILE A 52 -14.50 -2.30 10.32
C ILE A 52 -15.34 -2.10 11.57
N ASP A 53 -15.21 -0.97 12.26
CA ASP A 53 -15.98 -0.68 13.47
C ASP A 53 -17.47 -0.44 13.17
N THR A 54 -17.83 0.23 12.07
CA THR A 54 -19.23 0.32 11.65
C THR A 54 -19.79 -1.04 11.26
N CYS A 55 -19.04 -1.83 10.47
CA CYS A 55 -19.48 -3.19 10.08
C CYS A 55 -19.63 -4.11 11.31
N LYS A 56 -18.75 -4.03 12.32
CA LYS A 56 -18.86 -4.79 13.58
C LYS A 56 -20.17 -4.52 14.32
N GLN A 57 -20.67 -3.29 14.28
CA GLN A 57 -21.86 -2.90 15.02
C GLN A 57 -23.14 -3.52 14.45
N TYR A 58 -23.18 -3.72 13.12
CA TYR A 58 -24.33 -4.27 12.39
C TYR A 58 -24.19 -5.76 12.04
N MET A 59 -22.97 -6.26 11.80
CA MET A 59 -22.68 -7.64 11.37
C MET A 59 -22.13 -8.51 12.53
N LYS A 60 -22.84 -8.56 13.66
CA LYS A 60 -22.38 -9.23 14.90
C LYS A 60 -22.16 -10.75 14.75
N TYR A 61 -22.84 -11.38 13.79
CA TYR A 61 -22.80 -12.83 13.55
C TYR A 61 -21.74 -13.26 12.51
N GLU A 62 -21.15 -12.31 11.77
CA GLU A 62 -20.22 -12.57 10.66
C GLU A 62 -18.77 -12.25 11.05
N GLN A 63 -18.36 -12.72 12.23
CA GLN A 63 -17.02 -12.43 12.77
C GLN A 63 -15.90 -13.06 11.94
N GLU A 64 -16.12 -14.24 11.36
CA GLU A 64 -15.11 -14.94 10.55
C GLU A 64 -14.70 -14.11 9.32
N THR A 65 -15.68 -13.55 8.61
CA THR A 65 -15.45 -12.69 7.44
C THR A 65 -14.72 -11.41 7.85
N LEU A 66 -15.12 -10.81 8.96
CA LEU A 66 -14.51 -9.60 9.47
C LEU A 66 -13.07 -9.82 9.95
N GLU A 67 -12.81 -10.96 10.60
CA GLU A 67 -11.47 -11.37 11.04
C GLU A 67 -10.54 -11.58 9.85
N LYS A 68 -11.01 -12.21 8.77
CA LYS A 68 -10.24 -12.34 7.51
C LYS A 68 -9.84 -10.98 6.94
N VAL A 69 -10.73 -9.98 6.97
CA VAL A 69 -10.43 -8.62 6.51
C VAL A 69 -9.42 -7.92 7.44
N ILE A 70 -9.57 -8.08 8.76
CA ILE A 70 -8.63 -7.52 9.75
C ILE A 70 -7.23 -8.13 9.58
N GLN A 71 -7.13 -9.45 9.45
CA GLN A 71 -5.86 -10.15 9.21
C GLN A 71 -5.24 -9.73 7.87
N ALA A 72 -6.03 -9.62 6.81
CA ALA A 72 -5.54 -9.14 5.52
C ALA A 72 -5.00 -7.70 5.61
N ARG A 73 -5.69 -6.82 6.35
CA ARG A 73 -5.20 -5.44 6.61
C ARG A 73 -3.88 -5.45 7.38
N SER A 74 -3.74 -6.28 8.42
CA SER A 74 -2.50 -6.42 9.18
C SER A 74 -1.35 -6.81 8.27
N ARG A 75 -1.53 -7.84 7.44
CA ARG A 75 -0.50 -8.29 6.48
C ARG A 75 -0.08 -7.20 5.50
N VAL A 76 -1.00 -6.33 5.07
CA VAL A 76 -0.66 -5.17 4.24
C VAL A 76 0.18 -4.16 5.03
N SER A 77 -0.15 -3.90 6.29
CA SER A 77 0.64 -3.02 7.16
C SER A 77 2.05 -3.57 7.36
N ASP A 78 2.18 -4.85 7.67
CA ASP A 78 3.47 -5.52 7.92
C ASP A 78 4.34 -5.56 6.65
N ALA A 79 3.72 -5.81 5.49
CA ALA A 79 4.40 -5.80 4.20
C ALA A 79 4.92 -4.40 3.81
N ARG A 80 4.22 -3.33 4.22
CA ARG A 80 4.68 -1.95 4.03
C ARG A 80 5.87 -1.64 4.93
N GLU A 81 5.79 -2.00 6.21
CA GLU A 81 6.85 -1.75 7.18
C GLU A 81 8.14 -2.50 6.82
N SER A 82 8.01 -3.73 6.31
CA SER A 82 9.14 -4.53 5.81
C SER A 82 9.66 -4.11 4.44
N HIS A 83 9.09 -3.08 3.80
CA HIS A 83 9.48 -2.58 2.47
C HIS A 83 9.54 -3.71 1.42
N ASN A 84 8.61 -4.66 1.50
CA ASN A 84 8.56 -5.81 0.60
C ASN A 84 7.42 -5.66 -0.41
N VAL A 85 7.77 -5.17 -1.61
CA VAL A 85 6.79 -4.91 -2.69
C VAL A 85 6.06 -6.17 -3.16
N VAL A 86 6.72 -7.32 -3.12
CA VAL A 86 6.15 -8.61 -3.55
C VAL A 86 5.12 -9.09 -2.53
N ALA A 87 5.45 -9.05 -1.24
CA ALA A 87 4.53 -9.36 -0.16
C ALA A 87 3.36 -8.37 -0.12
N LEU A 88 3.61 -7.09 -0.42
CA LEU A 88 2.61 -6.04 -0.46
C LEU A 88 1.52 -6.34 -1.50
N GLY A 89 1.89 -6.68 -2.74
CA GLY A 89 0.93 -6.99 -3.80
C GLY A 89 0.05 -8.22 -3.47
N GLY A 90 0.64 -9.25 -2.84
CA GLY A 90 -0.11 -10.41 -2.36
C GLY A 90 -1.11 -10.06 -1.25
N ALA A 91 -0.67 -9.26 -0.28
CA ALA A 91 -1.50 -8.81 0.84
C ALA A 91 -2.63 -7.87 0.36
N GLU A 92 -2.36 -6.99 -0.60
CA GLU A 92 -3.38 -6.12 -1.21
C GLU A 92 -4.46 -6.92 -1.95
N ASN A 93 -4.07 -7.97 -2.69
CA ASN A 93 -5.04 -8.85 -3.34
C ASN A 93 -5.93 -9.59 -2.34
N ALA A 94 -5.34 -10.08 -1.24
CA ALA A 94 -6.10 -10.72 -0.16
C ALA A 94 -7.10 -9.76 0.48
N LEU A 95 -6.66 -8.52 0.77
CA LEU A 95 -7.52 -7.47 1.31
C LEU A 95 -8.66 -7.12 0.35
N ARG A 96 -8.38 -7.00 -0.95
CA ARG A 96 -9.39 -6.74 -1.99
C ARG A 96 -10.42 -7.86 -2.09
N SER A 97 -9.99 -9.12 -1.99
CA SER A 97 -10.89 -10.27 -1.99
C SER A 97 -11.80 -10.29 -0.76
N GLY A 98 -11.25 -10.06 0.43
CA GLY A 98 -12.02 -9.97 1.68
C GLY A 98 -13.03 -8.83 1.66
N LEU A 99 -12.66 -7.68 1.10
CA LEU A 99 -13.56 -6.53 0.96
C LEU A 99 -14.72 -6.81 -0.02
N SER A 100 -14.45 -7.54 -1.11
CA SER A 100 -15.50 -7.97 -2.05
C SER A 100 -16.49 -8.93 -1.40
N GLN A 101 -16.02 -9.84 -0.54
CA GLN A 101 -16.89 -10.71 0.25
C GLN A 101 -17.71 -9.90 1.26
N LEU A 102 -17.07 -8.95 1.96
CA LEU A 102 -17.76 -8.05 2.90
C LEU A 102 -18.88 -7.25 2.21
N PHE A 103 -18.65 -6.73 1.00
CA PHE A 103 -19.69 -6.05 0.23
C PHE A 103 -20.83 -6.98 -0.21
N ALA A 104 -20.52 -8.22 -0.59
CA ALA A 104 -21.54 -9.20 -0.93
C ALA A 104 -22.42 -9.56 0.27
N LEU A 105 -21.83 -9.67 1.47
CA LEU A 105 -22.60 -9.84 2.70
C LEU A 105 -23.39 -8.57 3.05
N ALA A 106 -22.82 -7.38 2.91
CA ALA A 106 -23.52 -6.14 3.25
C ALA A 106 -24.84 -5.94 2.45
N GLU A 107 -24.95 -6.53 1.26
CA GLU A 107 -26.19 -6.50 0.47
C GLU A 107 -27.34 -7.30 1.11
N SER A 108 -27.06 -8.33 1.90
CA SER A 108 -28.10 -9.06 2.65
C SER A 108 -28.56 -8.33 3.92
N TYR A 109 -27.88 -7.25 4.32
CA TYR A 109 -28.21 -6.43 5.49
C TYR A 109 -28.73 -5.03 5.07
N PRO A 110 -30.04 -4.87 4.84
CA PRO A 110 -30.62 -3.59 4.37
C PRO A 110 -30.36 -2.42 5.32
N GLU A 111 -30.26 -2.65 6.64
CA GLU A 111 -29.89 -1.60 7.61
C GLU A 111 -28.46 -1.08 7.43
N LEU A 112 -27.52 -1.96 7.05
CA LEU A 112 -26.14 -1.56 6.77
C LEU A 112 -26.05 -0.84 5.41
N LYS A 113 -26.81 -1.32 4.41
CA LYS A 113 -26.90 -0.70 3.07
C LYS A 113 -27.48 0.71 3.10
N ALA A 114 -28.40 0.99 4.02
CA ALA A 114 -28.98 2.32 4.20
C ALA A 114 -28.11 3.28 5.04
N ASN A 115 -27.02 2.79 5.65
CA ASN A 115 -26.17 3.62 6.49
C ASN A 115 -25.30 4.57 5.63
N GLU A 116 -25.45 5.88 5.84
CA GLU A 116 -24.70 6.91 5.10
C GLU A 116 -23.18 6.79 5.25
N GLN A 117 -22.67 6.39 6.42
CA GLN A 117 -21.23 6.19 6.64
C GLN A 117 -20.72 5.02 5.80
N PHE A 118 -21.48 3.93 5.72
CA PHE A 118 -21.11 2.76 4.89
C PHE A 118 -21.12 3.11 3.40
N LEU A 119 -22.15 3.82 2.92
CA LEU A 119 -22.26 4.28 1.53
C LEU A 119 -21.12 5.23 1.13
N HIS A 120 -20.78 6.17 2.03
CA HIS A 120 -19.66 7.09 1.80
C HIS A 120 -18.31 6.33 1.70
N LEU A 121 -18.10 5.33 2.55
CA LEU A 121 -16.86 4.55 2.53
C LEU A 121 -16.82 3.56 1.35
N GLN A 122 -17.95 2.96 0.98
CA GLN A 122 -18.08 2.15 -0.23
C GLN A 122 -17.73 2.97 -1.47
N SER A 123 -18.20 4.22 -1.58
CA SER A 123 -17.88 5.07 -2.74
C SER A 123 -16.38 5.41 -2.83
N ARG A 124 -15.72 5.72 -1.71
CA ARG A 124 -14.27 5.98 -1.65
C ARG A 124 -13.43 4.75 -2.00
N LEU A 125 -13.78 3.60 -1.42
CA LEU A 125 -13.10 2.34 -1.70
C LEU A 125 -13.31 1.89 -3.14
N SER A 126 -14.52 2.05 -3.67
CA SER A 126 -14.83 1.71 -5.07
C SER A 126 -14.06 2.62 -6.03
N ALA A 127 -13.95 3.91 -5.74
CA ALA A 127 -13.16 4.83 -6.54
C ALA A 127 -11.67 4.44 -6.60
N MET A 128 -11.11 3.90 -5.51
CA MET A 128 -9.70 3.49 -5.45
C MET A 128 -9.46 2.05 -5.97
N ALA A 129 -10.31 1.09 -5.61
CA ALA A 129 -10.19 -0.32 -5.97
C ALA A 129 -10.64 -0.62 -7.41
N PHE A 130 -11.52 0.23 -7.96
CA PHE A 130 -12.01 0.14 -9.33
C PHE A 130 -11.25 1.05 -10.29
N SER A 131 -10.17 1.72 -9.87
CA SER A 131 -9.20 2.38 -10.79
C SER A 131 -8.37 1.36 -11.61
N LYS A 132 -9.05 0.33 -12.11
CA LYS A 132 -8.82 -0.25 -13.42
C LYS A 132 -10.15 -0.17 -14.19
N PRO A 133 -10.38 0.96 -14.89
CA PRO A 133 -10.70 0.83 -16.29
C PRO A 133 -10.04 1.99 -17.05
N LEU A 134 -8.72 1.96 -17.19
CA LEU A 134 -8.04 2.80 -18.19
C LEU A 134 -7.37 1.97 -19.28
N MET A 135 -7.54 0.64 -19.26
CA MET A 135 -7.08 -0.25 -20.34
C MET A 135 -8.19 -0.95 -21.12
N ARG A 136 -9.47 -0.87 -20.70
CA ARG A 136 -10.58 -1.49 -21.47
C ARG A 136 -11.24 -0.56 -22.47
N ASP A 137 -11.20 0.76 -22.26
CA ASP A 137 -11.84 1.72 -23.18
C ASP A 137 -11.02 1.98 -24.46
N CYS A 138 -9.73 1.62 -24.49
CA CYS A 138 -8.93 1.73 -25.72
C CYS A 138 -9.24 0.65 -26.77
N LYS A 139 -10.03 -0.40 -26.45
CA LYS A 139 -10.31 -1.51 -27.38
C LYS A 139 -11.67 -1.41 -28.08
N CYS A 140 -12.49 -0.40 -27.79
CA CYS A 140 -13.80 -0.18 -28.43
C CYS A 140 -13.83 1.04 -29.36
N LYS A 141 -12.66 1.49 -29.83
CA LYS A 141 -12.56 2.49 -30.92
C LYS A 141 -11.69 1.96 -32.04
N ASN A 142 -12.17 0.91 -32.70
CA ASN A 142 -11.94 0.66 -34.12
C ASN A 142 -12.99 -0.32 -34.64
#